data_AF-A0AAU7FR36-F1
#
_entry.id   AF-A0AAU7FR36-F1
#
_cell.length_a   1.000
_cell.length_b   1.000
_cell.length_c   1.000
_cell.angle_alpha   90.00
_cell.angle_beta   90.00
_cell.angle_gamma   90.00
#
_symmetry.space_group_name_H-M   'P 1'
#
loop_
_entity.id
_entity.type
_entity.pdbx_description
1 polymer ?
#
loop_
_entity_poly.entity_id
_entity_poly.type
_entity_poly.pdbx_seq_one_letter_code
_entity_poly.pdbx_strand_id
1 'polypeptide(L)'
;MKAQCNDVSLKRMSITCLVFTLTSCAIPPYDEKMDEQLTNLQLSMDTSLGEIEGASFFYEQSIRNNATSKENIEKLKKQCSYEVNYNRYSDINAKINYLVMRLSVTPNIPQGPINAMVAMQKNFKSLQEMHATHQPCLKSVNFAEKRMQLNGDFYPIYSYLLQTKVGTTESKTDKSNK
;
A
#
# COMPACT_ATOMS: atom_id res chain seq x y z
N MET A 1 -36.57 -40.08 40.85
CA MET A 1 -37.16 -38.98 41.65
C MET A 1 -36.58 -39.02 43.06
N LYS A 2 -35.61 -38.14 43.35
CA LYS A 2 -35.22 -37.75 44.71
C LYS A 2 -34.84 -36.28 44.64
N ALA A 3 -35.58 -35.45 45.37
CA ALA A 3 -35.24 -34.07 45.64
C ALA A 3 -34.26 -34.04 46.82
N GLN A 4 -33.21 -33.24 46.70
CA GLN A 4 -32.43 -32.74 47.83
C GLN A 4 -32.23 -31.25 47.61
N CYS A 5 -33.00 -30.45 48.36
CA CYS A 5 -32.62 -29.09 48.70
C CYS A 5 -31.46 -29.17 49.70
N ASN A 6 -30.43 -28.37 49.50
CA ASN A 6 -29.61 -27.85 50.59
C ASN A 6 -29.27 -26.40 50.29
N ASP A 7 -29.59 -25.57 51.27
CA ASP A 7 -29.48 -24.13 51.28
C ASP A 7 -28.09 -23.70 51.81
N VAL A 8 -27.59 -22.63 51.20
CA VAL A 8 -26.61 -21.61 51.64
C VAL A 8 -25.46 -22.02 52.57
N SER A 9 -24.23 -21.85 52.04
CA SER A 9 -23.14 -21.27 52.83
C SER A 9 -22.32 -20.31 51.95
N LEU A 10 -22.62 -19.03 52.11
CA LEU A 10 -21.85 -17.89 51.64
C LEU A 10 -20.54 -17.83 52.42
N LYS A 11 -19.38 -18.01 51.77
CA LYS A 11 -18.12 -17.43 52.23
C LYS A 11 -17.03 -17.46 51.15
N ARG A 12 -16.51 -16.25 50.88
CA ARG A 12 -15.15 -15.91 50.41
C ARG A 12 -14.87 -16.09 48.92
N MET A 13 -15.29 -15.07 48.17
CA MET A 13 -14.37 -14.11 47.53
C MET A 13 -12.92 -14.61 47.39
N SER A 14 -12.65 -15.33 46.30
CA SER A 14 -11.31 -15.40 45.71
C SER A 14 -11.48 -14.98 44.26
N ILE A 15 -11.39 -13.67 44.04
CA ILE A 15 -11.07 -13.08 42.75
C ILE A 15 -9.64 -13.54 42.46
N THR A 16 -9.51 -14.71 41.84
CA THR A 16 -8.23 -15.16 41.33
C THR A 16 -7.86 -14.19 40.23
N CYS A 17 -6.89 -13.33 40.52
CA CYS A 17 -6.23 -12.47 39.57
C CYS A 17 -5.95 -13.26 38.29
N LEU A 18 -6.75 -12.99 37.26
CA LEU A 18 -6.33 -13.10 35.87
C LEU A 18 -5.11 -12.21 35.74
N VAL A 19 -3.94 -12.78 36.02
CA VAL A 19 -2.66 -12.22 35.63
C VAL A 19 -2.68 -12.24 34.12
N PHE A 20 -3.15 -11.14 33.56
CA PHE A 20 -2.85 -10.70 32.21
C PHE A 20 -1.33 -10.73 32.06
N THR A 21 -0.79 -11.87 31.62
CA THR A 21 0.47 -11.88 30.89
C THR A 21 0.19 -11.25 29.53
N LEU A 22 -0.02 -9.93 29.54
CA LEU A 22 0.25 -9.10 28.38
C LEU A 22 1.74 -9.28 28.14
N THR A 23 2.11 -10.24 27.31
CA THR A 23 3.36 -10.14 26.58
C THR A 23 3.28 -8.77 25.92
N SER A 24 4.00 -7.79 26.46
CA SER A 24 4.08 -6.46 25.91
C SER A 24 4.57 -6.63 24.48
N CYS A 25 3.67 -6.58 23.51
CA CYS A 25 4.01 -6.34 22.12
C CYS A 25 4.61 -4.95 22.12
N ALA A 26 5.91 -4.84 22.42
CA ALA A 26 6.62 -3.59 22.28
C ALA A 26 6.38 -3.13 20.85
N ILE A 27 5.77 -1.95 20.71
CA ILE A 27 5.50 -1.37 19.41
C ILE A 27 6.83 -1.32 18.67
N PRO A 28 6.95 -1.91 17.47
CA PRO A 28 8.21 -1.90 16.75
C PRO A 28 8.66 -0.45 16.51
N PRO A 29 9.97 -0.19 16.50
CA PRO A 29 10.48 1.17 16.32
C PRO A 29 10.01 1.73 14.97
N TYR A 30 9.71 3.02 14.96
CA TYR A 30 9.40 3.74 13.72
C TYR A 30 10.60 3.70 12.76
N ASP A 31 10.32 3.40 11.49
CA ASP A 31 11.31 3.35 10.42
C ASP A 31 11.12 4.54 9.47
N GLU A 32 11.81 5.65 9.77
CA GLU A 32 11.78 6.88 8.99
C GLU A 32 12.21 6.68 7.53
N LYS A 33 13.19 5.80 7.29
CA LYS A 33 13.68 5.53 5.94
C LYS A 33 12.65 4.73 5.14
N MET A 34 11.88 3.85 5.77
CA MET A 34 10.77 3.17 5.10
C MET A 34 9.65 4.16 4.75
N ASP A 35 9.34 5.10 5.63
CA ASP A 35 8.34 6.15 5.39
C ASP A 35 8.71 7.04 4.18
N GLU A 36 9.96 7.50 4.14
CA GLU A 36 10.49 8.28 3.01
C GLU A 36 10.41 7.48 1.69
N GLN A 37 10.82 6.21 1.70
CA GLN A 37 10.81 5.36 0.51
C GLN A 37 9.40 5.05 0.02
N LEU A 38 8.45 4.84 0.93
CA LEU A 38 7.05 4.61 0.59
C LEU A 38 6.42 5.87 -0.01
N THR A 39 6.70 7.04 0.57
CA THR A 39 6.25 8.34 0.06
C THR A 39 6.79 8.58 -1.35
N ASN A 40 8.09 8.36 -1.55
CA ASN A 40 8.74 8.49 -2.86
C ASN A 40 8.16 7.52 -3.90
N LEU A 41 7.84 6.28 -3.50
CA LEU A 41 7.19 5.31 -4.35
C LEU A 41 5.80 5.81 -4.78
N GLN A 42 4.97 6.26 -3.83
CA GLN A 42 3.63 6.76 -4.13
C GLN A 42 3.68 7.93 -5.11
N LEU A 43 4.52 8.94 -4.84
CA LEU A 43 4.69 10.10 -5.72
C LEU A 43 5.15 9.71 -7.13
N SER A 44 6.13 8.81 -7.23
CA SER A 44 6.65 8.33 -8.51
C SER A 44 5.58 7.62 -9.33
N MET A 45 4.79 6.78 -8.66
CA MET A 45 3.71 6.02 -9.28
C MET A 45 2.54 6.94 -9.68
N ASP A 46 2.09 7.83 -8.82
CA ASP A 46 1.01 8.77 -9.14
C ASP A 46 1.33 9.69 -10.31
N THR A 47 2.57 10.19 -10.35
CA THR A 47 3.05 11.03 -11.45
C THR A 47 3.09 10.23 -12.74
N SER A 48 3.78 9.08 -12.75
CA SER A 48 3.99 8.29 -13.97
C SER A 48 2.67 7.73 -14.52
N LEU A 49 1.84 7.16 -13.66
CA LEU A 49 0.55 6.59 -14.06
C LEU A 49 -0.43 7.68 -14.49
N GLY A 50 -0.41 8.85 -13.85
CA GLY A 50 -1.22 9.99 -14.25
C GLY A 50 -0.86 10.52 -15.64
N GLU A 51 0.43 10.60 -15.98
CA GLU A 51 0.86 11.00 -17.31
C GLU A 51 0.45 9.98 -18.39
N ILE A 52 0.58 8.69 -18.10
CA ILE A 52 0.18 7.60 -19.01
C ILE A 52 -1.33 7.62 -19.25
N GLU A 53 -2.12 7.78 -18.19
CA GLU A 53 -3.58 7.89 -18.25
C GLU A 53 -4.01 9.12 -19.04
N GLY A 54 -3.42 10.27 -18.76
CA GLY A 54 -3.69 11.52 -19.48
C GLY A 54 -3.39 11.39 -20.97
N ALA A 55 -2.22 10.88 -21.33
CA ALA A 55 -1.86 10.66 -22.73
C ALA A 55 -2.81 9.69 -23.44
N SER A 56 -3.21 8.61 -22.77
CA SER A 56 -4.18 7.64 -23.30
C SER A 56 -5.55 8.29 -23.55
N PHE A 57 -6.05 9.08 -22.59
CA PHE A 57 -7.30 9.82 -22.72
C PHE A 57 -7.26 10.81 -23.89
N PHE A 58 -6.19 11.61 -24.02
CA PHE A 58 -6.06 12.56 -25.12
C PHE A 58 -6.00 11.88 -26.49
N TYR A 59 -5.31 10.74 -26.60
CA TYR A 59 -5.33 9.95 -27.83
C TYR A 59 -6.75 9.46 -28.15
N GLU A 60 -7.45 8.85 -27.19
CA GLU A 60 -8.81 8.33 -27.40
C GLU A 60 -9.80 9.43 -27.84
N GLN A 61 -9.67 10.64 -27.30
CA GLN A 61 -10.51 11.76 -27.72
C GLN A 61 -10.11 12.30 -29.09
N SER A 62 -8.81 12.33 -29.41
CA SER A 62 -8.31 12.82 -30.69
C SER A 62 -8.74 11.92 -31.86
N ILE A 63 -8.76 10.61 -31.66
CA ILE A 63 -9.26 9.65 -32.67
C ILE A 63 -10.77 9.73 -32.86
N ARG A 64 -11.53 10.06 -31.80
CA ARG A 64 -12.99 10.25 -31.90
C ARG A 64 -13.35 11.54 -32.62
N ASN A 65 -12.55 12.58 -32.43
CA ASN A 65 -12.88 13.92 -32.91
C ASN A 65 -12.67 14.16 -34.40
N ASN A 66 -12.06 13.24 -35.17
CA ASN A 66 -11.86 13.25 -36.64
C ASN A 66 -11.25 14.50 -37.30
N ALA A 67 -11.18 15.65 -36.62
CA ALA A 67 -10.63 16.92 -37.06
C ALA A 67 -9.12 17.03 -36.78
N THR A 68 -8.54 16.04 -36.11
CA THR A 68 -7.11 15.98 -35.78
C THR A 68 -6.31 15.42 -36.96
N SER A 69 -5.17 16.02 -37.30
CA SER A 69 -4.30 15.49 -38.36
C SER A 69 -3.75 14.11 -38.01
N LYS A 70 -3.51 13.29 -39.04
CA LYS A 70 -2.89 11.97 -38.91
C LYS A 70 -1.54 12.02 -38.18
N GLU A 71 -0.73 13.05 -38.46
CA GLU A 71 0.56 13.26 -37.81
C GLU A 71 0.42 13.48 -36.29
N ASN A 72 -0.56 14.29 -35.87
CA ASN A 72 -0.83 14.53 -34.46
C ASN A 72 -1.30 13.26 -33.75
N ILE A 73 -2.13 12.45 -34.41
CA ILE A 73 -2.59 11.16 -33.87
C ILE A 73 -1.41 10.20 -33.68
N GLU A 74 -0.49 10.09 -34.65
CA GLU A 74 0.71 9.24 -34.51
C GLU A 74 1.67 9.75 -33.42
N LYS A 75 1.78 11.06 -33.23
CA LYS A 75 2.55 11.63 -32.11
C LYS A 75 1.97 11.23 -30.75
N LEU A 76 0.65 11.37 -30.58
CA LEU A 76 -0.05 10.98 -29.35
C LEU A 76 0.09 9.48 -29.09
N LYS A 77 -0.08 8.66 -30.13
CA LYS A 77 0.12 7.21 -30.10
C LYS A 77 1.51 6.82 -29.58
N LYS A 78 2.56 7.51 -30.03
CA LYS A 78 3.93 7.26 -29.55
C LYS A 78 4.09 7.66 -28.08
N GLN A 79 3.52 8.79 -27.65
CA GLN A 79 3.63 9.27 -26.28
C GLN A 79 2.99 8.33 -25.24
N CYS A 80 1.87 7.71 -25.58
CA CYS A 80 1.21 6.73 -24.71
C CYS A 80 1.73 5.29 -24.89
N SER A 81 2.72 5.06 -25.77
CA SER A 81 3.20 3.70 -26.03
C SER A 81 3.95 3.10 -24.84
N TYR A 82 3.92 1.78 -24.71
CA TYR A 82 4.62 1.02 -23.68
C TYR A 82 6.12 1.19 -23.82
N GLU A 83 6.63 1.21 -25.06
CA GLU A 83 8.06 1.38 -25.34
C GLU A 83 8.59 2.69 -24.75
N VAL A 84 7.86 3.80 -24.92
CA VAL A 84 8.23 5.10 -24.34
C VAL A 84 8.15 5.09 -22.82
N ASN A 85 7.18 4.36 -22.26
CA ASN A 85 6.93 4.33 -20.83
C ASN A 85 7.66 3.20 -20.07
N TYR A 86 8.38 2.32 -20.77
CA TYR A 86 9.02 1.13 -20.21
C TYR A 86 9.92 1.44 -19.01
N ASN A 87 10.74 2.49 -19.12
CA ASN A 87 11.66 2.88 -18.05
C ASN A 87 10.93 3.33 -16.78
N ARG A 88 9.75 3.97 -16.91
CA ARG A 88 8.93 4.37 -15.76
C ARG A 88 8.40 3.16 -15.02
N TYR A 89 7.92 2.16 -15.76
CA TYR A 89 7.51 0.89 -15.17
C TYR A 89 8.66 0.16 -14.47
N SER A 90 9.82 0.12 -15.12
CA SER A 90 11.01 -0.53 -14.56
C SER A 90 11.44 0.11 -13.23
N ASP A 91 11.51 1.44 -13.19
CA ASP A 91 11.88 2.20 -11.98
C ASP A 91 10.91 1.95 -10.82
N ILE A 92 9.60 2.07 -11.06
CA ILE A 92 8.59 1.82 -10.03
C ILE A 92 8.64 0.36 -9.56
N ASN A 93 8.77 -0.60 -10.47
CA ASN A 93 8.86 -2.01 -10.11
C ASN A 93 10.10 -2.29 -9.24
N ALA A 94 11.24 -1.67 -9.54
CA ALA A 94 12.44 -1.77 -8.71
C ALA A 94 12.20 -1.23 -7.30
N LYS A 95 11.53 -0.07 -7.16
CA LYS A 95 11.16 0.52 -5.86
C LYS A 95 10.23 -0.38 -5.06
N ILE A 96 9.21 -0.97 -5.70
CA ILE A 96 8.29 -1.92 -5.06
C ILE A 96 9.07 -3.15 -4.57
N ASN A 97 9.87 -3.78 -5.43
CA ASN A 97 10.63 -4.98 -5.09
C ASN A 97 11.59 -4.73 -3.93
N TYR A 98 12.24 -3.57 -3.91
CA TYR A 98 13.12 -3.18 -2.82
C TYR A 98 12.36 -3.09 -1.48
N LEU A 99 11.19 -2.44 -1.47
CA LEU A 99 10.37 -2.31 -0.26
C LEU A 99 9.80 -3.66 0.21
N VAL A 100 9.39 -4.54 -0.70
CA VAL A 100 8.97 -5.91 -0.39
C VAL A 100 10.10 -6.68 0.31
N MET A 101 11.31 -6.64 -0.27
CA MET A 101 12.48 -7.29 0.32
C MET A 101 12.80 -6.72 1.71
N ARG A 102 12.79 -5.40 1.86
CA ARG A 102 13.04 -4.73 3.15
C ARG A 102 12.04 -5.18 4.21
N LEU A 103 10.73 -5.11 3.91
CA LEU A 103 9.68 -5.54 4.82
C LEU A 103 9.81 -7.01 5.24
N SER A 104 10.21 -7.87 4.30
CA SER A 104 10.34 -9.31 4.54
C SER A 104 11.48 -9.67 5.49
N VAL A 105 12.49 -8.81 5.62
CA VAL A 105 13.64 -9.00 6.52
C VAL A 105 13.53 -8.19 7.82
N THR A 106 12.59 -7.25 7.90
CA THR A 106 12.37 -6.47 9.12
C THR A 106 11.63 -7.34 10.16
N PRO A 107 12.20 -7.53 11.36
CA PRO A 107 11.56 -8.35 12.38
C PRO A 107 10.30 -7.67 12.93
N ASN A 108 9.33 -8.49 13.34
CA ASN A 108 8.11 -8.05 14.05
C ASN A 108 7.21 -7.08 13.26
N ILE A 109 7.28 -7.09 11.93
CA ILE A 109 6.30 -6.39 11.10
C ILE A 109 4.99 -7.20 11.06
N PRO A 110 3.83 -6.57 11.28
CA PRO A 110 2.54 -7.24 11.11
C PRO A 110 2.36 -7.78 9.69
N GLN A 111 1.63 -8.89 9.55
CA GLN A 111 1.40 -9.49 8.23
C GLN A 111 0.64 -8.57 7.25
N GLY A 112 -0.16 -7.62 7.77
CA GLY A 112 -0.94 -6.67 6.97
C GLY A 112 -0.10 -5.84 5.98
N PRO A 113 0.88 -5.04 6.46
CA PRO A 113 1.82 -4.32 5.60
C PRO A 113 2.57 -5.20 4.58
N ILE A 114 2.97 -6.41 4.98
CA ILE A 114 3.66 -7.37 4.08
C ILE A 114 2.73 -7.78 2.95
N ASN A 115 1.51 -8.20 3.28
CA ASN A 115 0.49 -8.60 2.29
C ASN A 115 0.16 -7.44 1.34
N ALA A 116 0.07 -6.22 1.87
CA ALA A 116 -0.21 -5.02 1.08
C ALA A 116 0.90 -4.72 0.05
N MET A 117 2.17 -4.84 0.43
CA MET A 117 3.27 -4.67 -0.52
C MET A 117 3.35 -5.78 -1.58
N VAL A 118 3.03 -7.02 -1.22
CA VAL A 118 2.92 -8.12 -2.20
C VAL A 118 1.73 -7.89 -3.15
N ALA A 119 0.59 -7.41 -2.64
CA ALA A 119 -0.55 -7.03 -3.46
C ALA A 119 -0.20 -5.89 -4.42
N MET A 120 0.50 -4.86 -3.95
CA MET A 120 1.00 -3.75 -4.75
C MET A 120 1.89 -4.23 -5.90
N GLN A 121 2.84 -5.12 -5.61
CA GLN A 121 3.71 -5.74 -6.63
C GLN A 121 2.90 -6.46 -7.71
N LYS A 122 1.91 -7.27 -7.30
CA LYS A 122 1.05 -8.01 -8.23
C LYS A 122 0.18 -7.07 -9.07
N ASN A 123 -0.45 -6.08 -8.43
CA ASN A 123 -1.32 -5.11 -9.08
C ASN A 123 -0.55 -4.23 -10.06
N PHE A 124 0.65 -3.80 -9.69
CA PHE A 124 1.50 -2.98 -10.56
C PHE A 124 1.98 -3.77 -11.77
N LYS A 125 2.43 -5.01 -11.58
CA LYS A 125 2.79 -5.91 -12.69
C LYS A 125 1.61 -6.15 -13.65
N SER A 126 0.41 -6.38 -13.10
CA SER A 126 -0.79 -6.55 -13.92
C SER A 126 -1.11 -5.30 -14.75
N LEU A 127 -0.93 -4.11 -14.19
CA LEU A 127 -1.11 -2.85 -14.91
C LEU A 127 -0.06 -2.69 -16.02
N GLN A 128 1.21 -3.01 -15.73
CA GLN A 128 2.29 -3.01 -16.72
C GLN A 128 1.98 -3.94 -17.91
N GLU A 129 1.54 -5.18 -17.64
CA GLU A 129 1.14 -6.16 -18.66
C GLU A 129 -0.07 -5.69 -19.47
N MET A 130 -1.05 -5.05 -18.81
CA MET A 130 -2.20 -4.46 -19.48
C MET A 130 -1.77 -3.36 -20.45
N HIS A 131 -0.85 -2.49 -20.04
CA HIS A 131 -0.35 -1.42 -20.92
C HIS A 131 0.43 -1.98 -22.10
N ALA A 132 1.27 -2.98 -21.89
CA ALA A 132 2.02 -3.65 -22.95
C ALA A 132 1.11 -4.33 -23.99
N THR A 133 -0.02 -4.90 -23.57
CA THR A 133 -0.93 -5.65 -24.45
C THR A 133 -1.94 -4.76 -25.19
N HIS A 134 -2.32 -3.62 -24.64
CA HIS A 134 -3.35 -2.73 -25.21
C HIS A 134 -2.77 -1.56 -26.01
N GLN A 135 -1.54 -1.66 -26.51
CA GLN A 135 -0.90 -0.61 -27.29
C GLN A 135 -1.79 -0.07 -28.43
N PRO A 136 -1.85 1.26 -28.64
CA PRO A 136 -1.12 2.32 -27.95
C PRO A 136 -1.78 2.83 -26.65
N CYS A 137 -3.01 2.43 -26.32
CA CYS A 137 -3.78 3.07 -25.25
C CYS A 137 -4.52 2.11 -24.34
N LEU A 138 -4.53 2.46 -23.06
CA LEU A 138 -5.25 1.73 -22.04
C LEU A 138 -6.75 2.06 -22.11
N LYS A 139 -7.60 1.04 -22.00
CA LYS A 139 -9.03 1.26 -21.71
C LYS A 139 -9.12 1.92 -20.34
N SER A 140 -9.50 3.20 -20.33
CA SER A 140 -9.50 4.07 -19.15
C SER A 140 -10.15 3.44 -17.91
N VAL A 141 -11.28 2.73 -18.05
CA VAL A 141 -11.97 2.06 -16.93
C VAL A 141 -11.10 1.00 -16.25
N ASN A 142 -10.43 0.14 -17.02
CA ASN A 142 -9.60 -0.93 -16.46
C ASN A 142 -8.35 -0.38 -15.77
N PHE A 143 -7.77 0.70 -16.32
CA PHE A 143 -6.63 1.37 -15.72
C PHE A 143 -7.02 2.09 -14.42
N ALA A 144 -8.14 2.79 -14.41
CA ALA A 144 -8.67 3.48 -13.23
C ALA A 144 -8.96 2.51 -12.08
N GLU A 145 -9.55 1.35 -12.38
CA GLU A 145 -9.77 0.28 -11.38
C GLU A 145 -8.45 -0.20 -10.77
N LYS A 146 -7.45 -0.47 -11.61
CA LYS A 146 -6.13 -0.91 -11.16
C LYS A 146 -5.40 0.17 -10.35
N ARG A 147 -5.54 1.43 -10.75
CA ARG A 147 -4.99 2.58 -10.02
C ARG A 147 -5.64 2.73 -8.64
N MET A 148 -6.96 2.54 -8.54
CA MET A 148 -7.68 2.54 -7.27
C MET A 148 -7.21 1.41 -6.35
N GLN A 149 -6.98 0.20 -6.90
CA GLN A 149 -6.43 -0.93 -6.15
C GLN A 149 -5.02 -0.61 -5.61
N LEU A 150 -4.13 -0.07 -6.45
CA LEU A 150 -2.79 0.34 -6.05
C LEU A 150 -2.80 1.39 -4.92
N ASN A 151 -3.70 2.37 -5.01
CA ASN A 151 -3.87 3.37 -3.95
C ASN A 151 -4.36 2.74 -2.64
N GLY A 152 -5.26 1.76 -2.73
CA GLY A 152 -5.71 0.97 -1.58
C GLY A 152 -4.58 0.18 -0.92
N ASP A 153 -3.64 -0.35 -1.70
CA ASP A 153 -2.51 -1.13 -1.19
C ASP A 153 -1.53 -0.30 -0.34
N PHE A 154 -1.51 1.04 -0.46
CA PHE A 154 -0.70 1.89 0.43
C PHE A 154 -1.26 1.99 1.85
N TYR A 155 -2.58 1.91 2.01
CA TYR A 155 -3.25 2.25 3.26
C TYR A 155 -2.79 1.39 4.46
N PRO A 156 -2.66 0.05 4.36
CA PRO A 156 -2.19 -0.77 5.47
C PRO A 156 -0.75 -0.43 5.88
N ILE A 157 0.08 0.01 4.94
CA ILE A 157 1.50 0.29 5.17
C ILE A 157 1.65 1.65 5.87
N TYR A 158 0.95 2.68 5.40
CA TYR A 158 0.92 3.98 6.07
C TYR A 158 0.31 3.89 7.47
N SER A 159 -0.76 3.12 7.64
CA SER A 159 -1.37 2.91 8.96
C SER A 159 -0.37 2.33 9.96
N TYR A 160 0.45 1.36 9.55
CA TYR A 160 1.53 0.81 10.36
C TYR A 160 2.61 1.85 10.69
N LEU A 161 3.08 2.62 9.70
CA LEU A 161 4.10 3.65 9.92
C LEU A 161 3.59 4.76 10.85
N LEU A 162 2.33 5.17 10.73
CA LEU A 162 1.72 6.16 11.62
C LEU A 162 1.62 5.64 13.06
N GLN A 163 1.20 4.39 13.26
CA GLN A 163 1.11 3.80 14.61
C GLN A 163 2.48 3.74 15.30
N THR A 164 3.51 3.35 14.58
CA THR A 164 4.88 3.30 15.12
C THR A 164 5.47 4.70 15.35
N LYS A 165 5.12 5.68 14.51
CA LYS A 165 5.51 7.09 14.68
C LYS A 165 4.89 7.74 15.92
N VAL A 166 3.61 7.47 16.20
CA VAL A 166 2.94 7.98 17.42
C VAL A 166 3.44 7.25 18.67
N GLY A 167 3.69 5.93 18.58
CA GLY A 167 4.24 5.14 19.69
C GLY A 167 5.68 5.51 20.09
N THR A 168 6.42 6.20 19.22
CA THR A 168 7.79 6.67 19.52
C THR A 168 7.85 8.02 20.22
N THR A 169 6.77 8.83 20.17
CA THR A 169 6.73 10.14 20.85
C THR A 169 6.62 10.07 22.37
N GLU A 170 6.17 8.96 22.96
CA GLU A 170 6.02 8.83 24.43
C GLU A 170 7.28 8.31 25.15
N SER A 171 8.28 7.80 24.42
CA SER A 171 9.52 7.25 25.00
C SER A 171 10.59 8.30 25.34
N LYS A 172 10.36 9.58 25.04
CA LYS A 172 11.27 10.69 25.40
C LYS A 172 10.68 11.55 26.51
N THR A 173 10.39 10.94 27.65
CA THR A 173 10.14 11.69 28.90
C THR A 173 11.14 11.25 29.96
N ASP A 174 12.01 12.19 30.32
CA ASP A 174 12.82 12.30 31.54
C ASP A 174 13.80 11.18 31.93
N LYS A 175 15.02 11.28 31.38
CA LYS A 175 16.24 11.15 32.20
C LYS A 175 16.80 12.54 32.50
N SER A 176 16.07 13.32 33.29
CA SER A 176 16.64 14.47 34.01
C SER A 176 15.76 14.76 35.22
N ASN A 177 16.06 14.09 36.34
CA ASN A 177 15.89 14.57 37.73
C ASN A 177 15.96 13.39 38.71
N LYS A 178 17.18 13.05 39.15
CA LYS A 178 17.60 12.96 40.55
C LYS A 178 19.01 12.43 40.66
#